data_AF-A0A1F2VFG0-F1
#
_entry.id   AF-A0A1F2VFG0-F1
#
_cell.length_a   1.000
_cell.length_b   1.000
_cell.length_c   1.000
_cell.angle_alpha   90.00
_cell.angle_beta   90.00
_cell.angle_gamma   90.00
#
_symmetry.space_group_name_H-M   'P 1'
#
loop_
_entity.id
_entity.type
_entity.pdbx_description
1 polymer ?
#
loop_
_entity_poly.entity_id
_entity_poly.type
_entity_poly.pdbx_seq_one_letter_code
_entity_poly.pdbx_strand_id
1 'polypeptide(L)'
;MNVAIVTDSAVDSWLRFRGLVAQWKAHCGAMSSVSESVLFPAYQNIIGMGETAVPFLLRQLADEGDDPDQWFWALKAITGADPVNEDDLGNNLLMARSWFEWGISMGYAW
;
A
#
# COMPACT_ATOMS: atom_id res chain seq x y z
N MET A 1 2.81 25.23 31.81
CA MET A 1 2.89 23.79 31.49
C MET A 1 2.29 23.60 30.11
N ASN A 2 3.13 23.46 29.08
CA ASN A 2 2.68 23.04 27.76
C ASN A 2 2.77 21.53 27.74
N VAL A 3 1.63 20.84 27.76
CA VAL A 3 1.58 19.43 27.42
C VAL A 3 1.73 19.37 25.92
N ALA A 4 2.96 19.19 25.43
CA ALA A 4 3.16 18.69 24.09
C ALA A 4 2.53 17.29 24.09
N ILE A 5 1.34 17.17 23.49
CA ILE A 5 0.81 15.86 23.13
C ILE A 5 1.79 15.37 22.07
N VAL A 6 2.72 14.52 22.47
CA VAL A 6 3.51 13.71 21.55
C VAL A 6 2.48 12.80 20.90
N THR A 7 1.93 13.22 19.76
CA THR A 7 1.14 12.32 18.93
C THR A 7 2.08 11.19 18.54
N ASP A 8 1.63 9.97 18.83
CA ASP A 8 2.36 8.75 18.55
C ASP A 8 2.64 8.71 17.04
N SER A 9 3.90 8.73 16.64
CA SER A 9 4.32 8.90 15.24
C SER A 9 3.70 7.85 14.30
N ALA A 10 3.32 6.69 14.84
CA ALA A 10 2.63 5.63 14.10
C ALA A 10 1.18 6.01 13.76
N VAL A 11 0.45 6.65 14.69
CA VAL A 11 -0.93 7.12 14.47
C VAL A 11 -0.95 8.22 13.40
N ASP A 12 -0.03 9.18 13.48
CA ASP A 12 0.07 10.24 12.48
C ASP A 12 0.44 9.68 11.10
N SER A 13 1.35 8.71 11.05
CA SER A 13 1.72 8.02 9.80
C SER A 13 0.54 7.25 9.22
N TRP A 14 -0.23 6.56 10.06
CA TRP A 14 -1.42 5.84 9.62
C TRP A 14 -2.51 6.80 9.11
N LEU A 15 -2.78 7.91 9.81
CA LEU A 15 -3.73 8.92 9.35
C LEU A 15 -3.31 9.53 8.01
N ARG A 16 -2.01 9.84 7.85
CA ARG A 16 -1.46 10.31 6.58
C ARG A 16 -1.67 9.27 5.48
N PHE A 17 -1.31 8.01 5.72
CA PHE A 17 -1.50 6.92 4.76
C PHE A 17 -2.97 6.81 4.32
N ARG A 18 -3.90 6.75 5.28
CA ARG A 18 -5.35 6.66 5.02
C ARG A 18 -5.86 7.86 4.21
N GLY A 19 -5.39 9.06 4.50
CA GLY A 19 -5.71 10.26 3.75
C GLY A 19 -5.23 10.21 2.29
N LEU A 20 -4.03 9.66 2.05
CA LEU A 20 -3.49 9.48 0.70
C LEU A 20 -4.24 8.40 -0.08
N VAL A 21 -4.56 7.26 0.55
CA VAL A 21 -5.38 6.20 -0.08
C VAL A 21 -6.74 6.75 -0.49
N ALA A 22 -7.41 7.51 0.38
CA ALA A 22 -8.70 8.12 0.05
C ALA A 22 -8.61 9.10 -1.12
N GLN A 23 -7.58 9.95 -1.16
CA GLN A 23 -7.34 10.87 -2.29
C GLN A 23 -7.09 10.12 -3.60
N TRP A 24 -6.30 9.04 -3.54
CA TRP A 24 -6.03 8.20 -4.70
C TRP A 24 -7.31 7.53 -5.21
N LYS A 25 -8.09 6.87 -4.34
CA LYS A 25 -9.35 6.21 -4.73
C LYS A 25 -10.36 7.19 -5.32
N ALA A 26 -10.48 8.39 -4.76
CA ALA A 26 -11.38 9.42 -5.28
C ALA A 26 -11.03 9.87 -6.71
N HIS A 27 -9.75 9.80 -7.10
CA HIS A 27 -9.30 10.14 -8.44
C HIS A 27 -9.36 8.93 -9.40
N CYS A 28 -8.88 7.78 -8.95
CA CYS A 28 -8.70 6.60 -9.79
C CYS A 28 -9.95 5.75 -9.96
N GLY A 29 -10.99 5.92 -9.13
CA GLY A 29 -12.27 5.21 -9.27
C GLY A 29 -13.02 5.44 -10.59
N ALA A 30 -12.57 6.41 -11.41
CA ALA A 30 -13.11 6.68 -12.75
C ALA A 30 -12.10 6.41 -13.90
N MET A 31 -10.88 5.95 -13.59
CA MET A 31 -9.81 5.78 -14.58
C MET A 31 -9.67 4.33 -15.04
N SER A 32 -9.56 4.12 -16.35
CA SER A 32 -9.37 2.79 -16.95
C SER A 32 -7.91 2.36 -17.05
N SER A 33 -6.96 3.23 -16.68
CA SER A 33 -5.52 3.04 -16.88
C SER A 33 -4.79 2.89 -15.54
N VAL A 34 -4.31 1.68 -15.31
CA VAL A 34 -3.38 1.29 -14.25
C VAL A 34 -2.12 2.17 -14.22
N SER A 35 -1.55 2.47 -15.38
CA SER A 35 -0.29 3.21 -15.45
C SER A 35 -0.45 4.67 -15.02
N GLU A 36 -1.62 5.25 -15.26
CA GLU A 36 -1.92 6.63 -14.85
C GLU A 36 -2.22 6.72 -13.34
N SER A 37 -2.84 5.68 -12.76
CA SER A 37 -3.16 5.66 -11.34
C SER A 37 -1.91 5.60 -10.44
N VAL A 38 -0.87 4.88 -10.87
CA VAL A 38 0.40 4.78 -10.12
C VAL A 38 1.19 6.09 -10.13
N LEU A 39 1.07 6.90 -11.18
CA LEU A 39 1.76 8.20 -11.28
C LEU A 39 1.06 9.32 -10.50
N PHE A 40 -0.13 9.07 -9.96
CA PHE A 40 -0.89 10.08 -9.24
C PHE A 40 -0.16 10.54 -7.96
N PRO A 41 -0.16 11.85 -7.63
CA PRO A 41 0.62 12.38 -6.51
C PRO A 41 0.35 11.69 -5.18
N ALA A 42 -0.89 11.28 -4.90
CA ALA A 42 -1.19 10.59 -3.65
C ALA A 42 -0.51 9.21 -3.58
N TYR A 43 -0.46 8.46 -4.69
CA TYR A 43 0.23 7.16 -4.78
C TYR A 43 1.74 7.34 -4.61
N GLN A 44 2.32 8.32 -5.30
CA GLN A 44 3.75 8.64 -5.17
C GLN A 44 4.12 9.09 -3.75
N ASN A 45 3.22 9.81 -3.06
CA ASN A 45 3.42 10.15 -1.65
C ASN A 45 3.35 8.95 -0.72
N ILE A 46 2.54 7.92 -1.03
CA ILE A 46 2.55 6.64 -0.30
C ILE A 46 3.91 5.95 -0.47
N ILE A 47 4.46 5.92 -1.69
CA ILE A 47 5.83 5.41 -1.93
C ILE A 47 6.84 6.23 -1.11
N GLY A 48 6.71 7.56 -1.13
CA GLY A 48 7.58 8.48 -0.38
C GLY A 48 7.49 8.36 1.14
N MET A 49 6.52 7.62 1.69
CA MET A 49 6.51 7.26 3.11
C MET A 49 7.53 6.18 3.46
N GLY A 50 8.06 5.45 2.47
CA GLY A 50 9.08 4.41 2.67
C GLY A 50 8.58 3.23 3.49
N GLU A 51 9.50 2.61 4.24
CA GLU A 51 9.24 1.37 5.00
C GLU A 51 8.05 1.47 5.96
N THR A 52 7.79 2.66 6.52
CA THR A 52 6.64 2.91 7.41
C THR A 52 5.30 2.58 6.75
N ALA A 53 5.19 2.67 5.42
CA ALA A 53 3.96 2.36 4.70
C ALA A 53 3.79 0.86 4.40
N VAL A 54 4.83 0.03 4.50
CA VAL A 54 4.76 -1.41 4.16
C VAL A 54 3.68 -2.15 4.96
N PRO A 55 3.65 -2.10 6.31
CA PRO A 55 2.59 -2.78 7.06
C PRO A 55 1.20 -2.21 6.76
N PHE A 56 1.10 -0.92 6.44
CA PHE A 56 -0.19 -0.30 6.09
C PHE A 56 -0.70 -0.73 4.71
N LEU A 57 0.19 -0.85 3.73
CA LEU A 57 -0.12 -1.36 2.39
C LEU A 57 -0.56 -2.82 2.44
N LEU A 58 0.16 -3.66 3.18
CA LEU A 58 -0.22 -5.07 3.36
C LEU A 58 -1.57 -5.20 4.07
N ARG A 59 -1.83 -4.34 5.07
CA ARG A 59 -3.14 -4.32 5.73
C ARG A 59 -4.25 -3.85 4.80
N GLN A 60 -4.01 -2.79 4.02
CA GLN A 60 -4.96 -2.27 3.04
C GLN A 60 -5.33 -3.33 2.00
N LEU A 61 -4.32 -4.05 1.49
CA LEU A 61 -4.48 -5.15 0.55
C LEU A 61 -5.32 -6.29 1.15
N ALA A 62 -5.06 -6.67 2.42
CA ALA A 62 -5.84 -7.68 3.12
C ALA A 62 -7.30 -7.23 3.36
N ASP A 63 -7.52 -5.95 3.69
CA ASP A 63 -8.85 -5.38 3.91
C ASP A 63 -9.67 -5.28 2.60
N GLU A 64 -9.02 -5.20 1.43
CA GLU A 64 -9.68 -5.20 0.10
C GLU A 64 -10.11 -6.60 -0.36
N GLY A 65 -9.50 -7.65 0.18
CA GLY A 65 -9.94 -9.04 -0.01
C GLY A 65 -9.95 -9.47 -1.47
N ASP A 66 -11.15 -9.74 -2.01
CA ASP A 66 -11.34 -10.34 -3.33
C ASP A 66 -11.25 -9.32 -4.50
N ASP A 67 -11.09 -8.03 -4.22
CA ASP A 67 -10.91 -6.99 -5.22
C ASP A 67 -9.75 -6.05 -4.85
N PRO A 68 -8.50 -6.57 -4.80
CA PRO A 68 -7.36 -5.80 -4.35
C PRO A 68 -6.95 -4.76 -5.39
N ASP A 69 -6.76 -3.53 -4.92
CA ASP A 69 -6.14 -2.46 -5.70
C ASP A 69 -4.64 -2.78 -5.90
N GLN A 70 -4.03 -2.10 -6.86
CA GLN A 70 -2.68 -2.41 -7.32
C GLN A 70 -1.58 -1.82 -6.42
N TRP A 71 -1.63 -2.13 -5.13
CA TRP A 71 -0.63 -1.75 -4.14
C TRP A 71 0.72 -2.46 -4.33
N PHE A 72 0.77 -3.50 -5.15
CA PHE A 72 1.97 -4.28 -5.49
C PHE A 72 3.13 -3.39 -6.00
N TRP A 73 2.82 -2.35 -6.77
CA TRP A 73 3.84 -1.43 -7.31
C TRP A 73 4.49 -0.60 -6.20
N ALA A 74 3.69 -0.10 -5.26
CA ALA A 74 4.22 0.61 -4.10
C ALA A 74 5.06 -0.31 -3.21
N LEU A 75 4.56 -1.52 -2.94
CA LEU A 75 5.29 -2.53 -2.17
C LEU A 75 6.65 -2.86 -2.82
N LYS A 76 6.68 -3.13 -4.13
CA LYS A 76 7.91 -3.37 -4.89
C LYS A 76 8.86 -2.17 -4.85
N ALA A 77 8.34 -0.96 -5.07
CA ALA A 77 9.16 0.25 -5.08
C ALA A 77 9.80 0.56 -3.72
N ILE A 78 9.08 0.31 -2.62
CA ILE A 78 9.57 0.56 -1.26
C ILE A 78 10.55 -0.54 -0.81
N THR A 79 10.21 -1.81 -1.05
CA THR A 79 10.91 -2.95 -0.45
C THR A 79 12.00 -3.53 -1.35
N GLY A 80 11.94 -3.28 -2.67
CA GLY A 80 12.75 -3.94 -3.68
C GLY A 80 12.42 -5.42 -3.89
N ALA A 81 11.45 -5.98 -3.16
CA ALA A 81 11.03 -7.37 -3.30
C ALA A 81 10.09 -7.56 -4.50
N ASP A 82 10.04 -8.78 -5.00
CA ASP A 82 9.10 -9.19 -6.03
C ASP A 82 8.70 -10.67 -5.81
N PRO A 83 7.78 -10.95 -4.88
CA PRO A 83 7.38 -12.32 -4.52
C PRO A 83 6.41 -12.95 -5.52
N VAL A 84 5.93 -12.17 -6.51
CA VAL A 84 4.91 -12.61 -7.47
C VAL A 84 5.55 -13.52 -8.51
N ASN A 85 4.96 -14.69 -8.73
CA ASN A 85 5.36 -15.58 -9.82
C ASN A 85 4.96 -14.98 -11.18
N GLU A 86 5.80 -15.20 -12.20
CA GLU A 86 5.54 -14.74 -13.58
C GLU A 86 4.19 -15.26 -14.12
N ASP A 87 3.82 -16.50 -13.77
CA ASP A 87 2.56 -17.13 -14.18
C ASP A 87 1.31 -16.45 -13.57
N ASP A 88 1.49 -15.72 -12.46
CA ASP A 88 0.41 -15.05 -11.74
C ASP A 88 0.24 -13.58 -12.16
N LEU A 89 1.09 -13.07 -13.05
CA LEU A 89 1.05 -11.68 -13.50
C LEU A 89 -0.29 -11.34 -14.17
N GLY A 90 -0.90 -10.23 -13.71
CA GLY A 90 -2.21 -9.78 -14.17
C GLY A 90 -3.38 -10.40 -13.41
N ASN A 91 -3.14 -11.41 -12.56
CA ASN A 91 -4.14 -11.91 -11.63
C ASN A 91 -3.99 -11.22 -10.27
N ASN A 92 -4.69 -10.10 -10.08
CA ASN A 92 -4.58 -9.26 -8.88
C ASN A 92 -4.76 -10.06 -7.57
N LEU A 93 -5.61 -11.08 -7.54
CA LEU A 93 -5.82 -11.93 -6.37
C LEU A 93 -4.58 -12.76 -6.01
N LEU A 94 -3.99 -13.44 -6.99
CA LEU A 94 -2.80 -14.26 -6.78
C LEU A 94 -1.57 -13.40 -6.46
N MET A 95 -1.47 -12.24 -7.12
CA MET A 95 -0.45 -11.24 -6.81
C MET A 95 -0.59 -10.72 -5.37
N ALA A 96 -1.81 -10.39 -4.94
CA ALA A 96 -2.08 -9.94 -3.58
C ALA A 96 -1.71 -11.01 -2.56
N ARG A 97 -2.10 -12.26 -2.82
CA ARG A 97 -1.74 -13.40 -1.95
C ARG A 97 -0.23 -13.55 -1.81
N SER A 98 0.52 -13.46 -2.90
CA SER A 98 1.99 -13.56 -2.89
C SER A 98 2.61 -12.47 -2.01
N TRP A 99 2.10 -11.23 -2.11
CA TRP A 99 2.55 -10.12 -1.26
C TRP A 99 2.17 -10.30 0.22
N PHE A 100 0.99 -10.84 0.51
CA PHE A 100 0.56 -11.12 1.87
C PHE A 100 1.42 -12.22 2.52
N GLU A 101 1.66 -13.32 1.81
CA GLU A 101 2.52 -14.43 2.27
C GLU A 101 3.96 -13.94 2.50
N TRP A 102 4.50 -13.13 1.59
CA TRP A 102 5.78 -12.46 1.77
C TRP A 102 5.78 -11.56 3.02
N GLY A 103 4.73 -10.75 3.20
CA GLY A 103 4.58 -9.87 4.35
C GLY A 103 4.59 -10.61 5.68
N ILE A 104 3.93 -11.78 5.75
CA ILE A 104 3.98 -12.67 6.92
C ILE A 104 5.40 -13.18 7.15
N SER A 105 6.07 -13.67 6.09
CA SER A 105 7.43 -14.23 6.20
C SER A 105 8.47 -13.23 6.72
N MET A 106 8.24 -11.93 6.45
CA MET A 106 9.10 -10.84 6.87
C MET A 106 8.71 -10.22 8.22
N GLY A 107 7.59 -10.65 8.82
CA GLY A 107 7.07 -10.11 10.09
C GLY A 107 6.34 -8.78 9.96
N TYR A 108 5.93 -8.37 8.76
CA TYR A 108 5.12 -7.17 8.52
C TYR A 108 3.62 -7.39 8.65
N ALA A 109 3.16 -8.61 8.36
CA ALA A 109 1.76 -9.00 8.42
C ALA A 109 1.53 -10.10 9.48
N TRP A 110 0.27 -10.22 9.90
CA TRP A 110 -0.22 -11.06 10.99
C TRP A 110 -1.42 -11.90 10.57
#